data_AF-T0QDH4-F1
#
_entry.id   AF-T0QDH4-F1
#
_cell.length_a   1.000
_cell.length_b   1.000
_cell.length_c   1.000
_cell.angle_alpha   90.00
_cell.angle_beta   90.00
_cell.angle_gamma   90.00
#
_symmetry.space_group_name_H-M   'P 1'
#
loop_
_entity.id
_entity.type
_entity.pdbx_description
1 polymer ?
#
loop_
_entity_poly.entity_id
_entity_poly.type
_entity_poly.pdbx_seq_one_letter_code
_entity_poly.pdbx_strand_id
1 'polypeptide(L)'
;MAELGTLHKQHARARDVIGAICDRLAAKETALDEAARGMQALRDEMTQRKEEWAMEKANMARALEDMQEEMVGKDRRYTELHREWHAASDQVEALQQTLQEREAYVAKIFAEREASTTMTEDSATKHEAAVQGFSHQETTALEQLEQVRMTSRYLDTYTSDLTKAVNQLSKEVQSLEESQGTCEAMLLAQKNKAATDATPPSARQEMVDGLCDQVGRLQSQNIEYETTVSRLEEALAKAADETATAQTQLLELRVQLGAQAQLVAKYEASSLSGTQAMDSLQSSIALICAEYDAERGALLKQVEELSMASITGEHAKLVEIEEMQAKIMDAENALREKAKHVAELEAALHAKDEMEKRVTQQQQPADEATQRTQAPSAIAPCVSASLASSGALSPALTATSTVAEFPVATQTAAARVPDECPTCHDEPFGFMVRCQQCKQQFHAGCVRSKRQKTSRAGVYVFVCDACAPSASGPATTTSA
;
A
#
# COMPACT_ATOMS: atom_id res chain seq x y z
N MET A 1 20.67 102.10 -1.16
CA MET A 1 19.46 101.57 -1.86
C MET A 1 19.73 100.28 -2.62
N ALA A 2 20.71 100.20 -3.54
CA ALA A 2 20.97 98.99 -4.32
C ALA A 2 21.24 97.73 -3.46
N GLU A 3 22.07 97.87 -2.41
CA GLU A 3 22.47 96.78 -1.50
C GLU A 3 21.29 96.15 -0.74
N LEU A 4 20.31 96.97 -0.34
CA LEU A 4 19.08 96.51 0.31
C LEU A 4 18.22 95.67 -0.67
N GLY A 5 18.23 96.03 -1.95
CA GLY A 5 17.57 95.27 -3.02
C GLY A 5 18.24 93.91 -3.29
N THR A 6 19.57 93.83 -3.21
CA THR A 6 20.29 92.54 -3.29
C THR A 6 20.06 91.67 -2.05
N LEU A 7 20.02 92.26 -0.86
CA LEU A 7 19.75 91.54 0.38
C LEU A 7 18.34 90.93 0.40
N HIS A 8 17.32 91.68 -0.04
CA HIS A 8 15.95 91.14 -0.19
C HIS A 8 15.89 89.98 -1.19
N LYS A 9 16.63 90.03 -2.30
CA LYS A 9 16.70 88.91 -3.27
C LYS A 9 17.41 87.68 -2.69
N GLN A 10 18.47 87.87 -1.90
CA GLN A 10 19.14 86.78 -1.19
C GLN A 10 18.23 86.18 -0.12
N HIS A 11 17.52 87.00 0.65
CA HIS A 11 16.56 86.54 1.66
C HIS A 11 15.37 85.79 1.03
N ALA A 12 14.85 86.25 -0.12
CA ALA A 12 13.83 85.52 -0.87
C ALA A 12 14.34 84.13 -1.29
N ARG A 13 15.50 84.06 -1.95
CA ARG A 13 16.12 82.77 -2.33
C ARG A 13 16.38 81.86 -1.13
N ALA A 14 16.83 82.40 0.00
CA ALA A 14 17.04 81.62 1.22
C ALA A 14 15.71 81.06 1.76
N ARG A 15 14.64 81.85 1.74
CA ARG A 15 13.28 81.40 2.10
C ARG A 15 12.78 80.31 1.15
N ASP A 16 12.98 80.44 -0.15
CA ASP A 16 12.57 79.45 -1.16
C ASP A 16 13.33 78.12 -0.96
N VAL A 17 14.64 78.19 -0.69
CA VAL A 17 15.47 77.01 -0.38
C VAL A 17 15.06 76.36 0.93
N ILE A 18 14.74 77.14 1.98
CA ILE A 18 14.23 76.61 3.25
C ILE A 18 12.87 75.94 3.05
N GLY A 19 11.95 76.54 2.28
CA GLY A 19 10.68 75.91 1.91
C GLY A 19 10.89 74.55 1.24
N ALA A 20 11.73 74.51 0.20
CA ALA A 20 12.08 73.27 -0.49
C ALA A 20 12.85 72.25 0.38
N ILE A 21 13.46 72.65 1.50
CA ILE A 21 14.01 71.73 2.51
C ILE A 21 12.87 71.19 3.39
N CYS A 22 11.98 72.05 3.89
CA CYS A 22 10.82 71.66 4.69
C CYS A 22 9.90 70.68 3.93
N ASP A 23 9.58 70.96 2.66
CA ASP A 23 8.74 70.07 1.82
C ASP A 23 9.37 68.69 1.64
N ARG A 24 10.71 68.63 1.44
CA ARG A 24 11.45 67.36 1.34
C ARG A 24 11.55 66.63 2.67
N LEU A 25 11.58 67.33 3.80
CA LEU A 25 11.53 66.72 5.12
C LEU A 25 10.14 66.13 5.40
N ALA A 26 9.07 66.88 5.13
CA ALA A 26 7.70 66.39 5.26
C ALA A 26 7.44 65.15 4.38
N ALA A 27 7.89 65.17 3.11
CA ALA A 27 7.78 64.02 2.22
C ALA A 27 8.59 62.79 2.70
N LYS A 28 9.72 63.00 3.39
CA LYS A 28 10.48 61.91 4.03
C LYS A 28 9.81 61.39 5.29
N GLU A 29 9.19 62.25 6.08
CA GLU A 29 8.42 61.88 7.27
C GLU A 29 7.23 60.99 6.88
N THR A 30 6.44 61.40 5.88
CA THR A 30 5.34 60.57 5.36
C THR A 30 5.81 59.23 4.80
N ALA A 31 6.97 59.19 4.12
CA ALA A 31 7.54 57.95 3.60
C ALA A 31 8.06 57.02 4.71
N LEU A 32 8.58 57.59 5.81
CA LEU A 32 8.97 56.82 7.01
C LEU A 32 7.74 56.26 7.73
N ASP A 33 6.64 57.02 7.84
CA ASP A 33 5.39 56.54 8.42
C ASP A 33 4.71 55.45 7.58
N GLU A 34 4.82 55.53 6.25
CA GLU A 34 4.39 54.47 5.33
C GLU A 34 5.25 53.21 5.48
N ALA A 35 6.58 53.37 5.54
CA ALA A 35 7.50 52.26 5.76
C ALA A 35 7.30 51.60 7.13
N ALA A 36 7.07 52.39 8.19
CA ALA A 36 6.79 51.90 9.54
C ALA A 36 5.48 51.10 9.59
N ARG A 37 4.42 51.60 8.95
CA ARG A 37 3.15 50.86 8.79
C ARG A 37 3.32 49.58 7.99
N GLY A 38 4.07 49.60 6.89
CA GLY A 38 4.40 48.41 6.10
C GLY A 38 5.17 47.35 6.90
N MET A 39 6.18 47.77 7.67
CA MET A 39 6.93 46.88 8.58
C MET A 39 6.12 46.39 9.78
N GLN A 40 5.07 47.11 10.21
CA GLN A 40 4.14 46.62 11.22
C GLN A 40 3.21 45.56 10.63
N ALA A 41 2.56 45.84 9.50
CA ALA A 41 1.69 44.88 8.81
C ALA A 41 2.42 43.57 8.47
N LEU A 42 3.68 43.63 8.02
CA LEU A 42 4.49 42.44 7.77
C LEU A 42 4.83 41.67 9.05
N ARG A 43 5.05 42.36 10.18
CA ARG A 43 5.25 41.69 11.49
C ARG A 43 3.98 41.03 11.98
N ASP A 44 2.82 41.64 11.77
CA ASP A 44 1.53 41.09 12.15
C ASP A 44 1.20 39.85 11.28
N GLU A 45 1.39 39.92 9.95
CA GLU A 45 1.25 38.78 9.02
C GLU A 45 2.20 37.62 9.38
N MET A 46 3.45 37.91 9.70
CA MET A 46 4.43 36.90 10.14
C MET A 46 4.14 36.32 11.53
N THR A 47 3.37 37.03 12.37
CA THR A 47 2.91 36.52 13.67
C THR A 47 1.72 35.61 13.47
N GLN A 48 0.73 36.03 12.66
CA GLN A 48 -0.41 35.20 12.27
C GLN A 48 0.05 33.88 11.62
N ARG A 49 0.98 33.90 10.65
CA ARG A 49 1.51 32.66 10.04
C ARG A 49 2.18 31.73 11.05
N LYS A 50 2.84 32.26 12.09
CA LYS A 50 3.44 31.42 13.14
C LYS A 50 2.37 30.75 13.99
N GLU A 51 1.27 31.44 14.29
CA GLU A 51 0.13 30.88 15.01
C GLU A 51 -0.61 29.82 14.18
N GLU A 52 -0.82 30.08 12.90
CA GLU A 52 -1.39 29.11 11.93
C GLU A 52 -0.52 27.85 11.83
N TRP A 53 0.80 27.98 11.63
CA TRP A 53 1.73 26.85 11.61
C TRP A 53 1.84 26.12 12.95
N ALA A 54 1.75 26.82 14.09
CA ALA A 54 1.72 26.18 15.40
C ALA A 54 0.45 25.34 15.60
N MET A 55 -0.70 25.85 15.14
CA MET A 55 -1.97 25.13 15.17
C MET A 55 -1.98 23.93 14.22
N GLU A 56 -1.48 24.09 12.99
CA GLU A 56 -1.34 23.02 12.02
C GLU A 56 -0.42 21.91 12.54
N LYS A 57 0.74 22.27 13.10
CA LYS A 57 1.66 21.33 13.75
C LYS A 57 1.01 20.58 14.92
N ALA A 58 0.23 21.27 15.76
CA ALA A 58 -0.48 20.63 16.87
C ALA A 58 -1.59 19.67 16.39
N ASN A 59 -2.27 20.01 15.30
CA ASN A 59 -3.28 19.14 14.70
C ASN A 59 -2.65 17.91 14.02
N MET A 60 -1.52 18.07 13.33
CA MET A 60 -0.74 16.95 12.79
C MET A 60 -0.21 16.03 13.89
N ALA A 61 0.28 16.58 15.01
CA ALA A 61 0.73 15.80 16.16
C ALA A 61 -0.42 14.95 16.74
N ARG A 62 -1.60 15.55 16.97
CA ARG A 62 -2.79 14.81 17.43
C ARG A 62 -3.21 13.71 16.44
N ALA A 63 -3.21 14.00 15.14
CA ALA A 63 -3.55 12.99 14.14
C ALA A 63 -2.56 11.82 14.09
N LEU A 64 -1.27 12.05 14.42
CA LEU A 64 -0.28 10.99 14.57
C LEU A 64 -0.52 10.17 15.85
N GLU A 65 -0.88 10.81 16.96
CA GLU A 65 -1.27 10.15 18.22
C GLU A 65 -2.52 9.26 18.00
N ASP A 66 -3.58 9.81 17.39
CA ASP A 66 -4.82 9.09 17.06
C ASP A 66 -4.55 7.86 16.17
N MET A 67 -3.72 8.00 15.12
CA MET A 67 -3.32 6.87 14.26
C MET A 67 -2.47 5.83 15.00
N GLN A 68 -1.61 6.26 15.93
CA GLN A 68 -0.79 5.35 16.73
C GLN A 68 -1.67 4.53 17.70
N GLU A 69 -2.65 5.16 18.35
CA GLU A 69 -3.64 4.44 19.17
C GLU A 69 -4.47 3.47 18.33
N GLU A 70 -4.92 3.87 17.13
CA GLU A 70 -5.66 2.98 16.23
C GLU A 70 -4.82 1.77 15.78
N MET A 71 -3.54 1.97 15.48
CA MET A 71 -2.62 0.87 15.15
C MET A 71 -2.41 -0.10 16.33
N VAL A 72 -2.21 0.41 17.55
CA VAL A 72 -2.09 -0.43 18.75
C VAL A 72 -3.39 -1.20 19.02
N GLY A 73 -4.55 -0.59 18.79
CA GLY A 73 -5.85 -1.26 18.87
C GLY A 73 -6.03 -2.37 17.83
N LYS A 74 -5.60 -2.14 16.59
CA LYS A 74 -5.61 -3.14 15.50
C LYS A 74 -4.65 -4.30 15.77
N ASP A 75 -3.43 -4.02 16.22
CA ASP A 75 -2.43 -5.03 16.58
C ASP A 75 -2.92 -5.91 17.74
N ARG A 76 -3.46 -5.30 18.79
CA ARG A 76 -4.09 -6.04 19.89
C ARG A 76 -5.19 -6.99 19.38
N ARG A 77 -6.11 -6.49 18.55
CA ARG A 77 -7.19 -7.31 17.96
C ARG A 77 -6.65 -8.42 17.06
N TYR A 78 -5.57 -8.18 16.33
CA TYR A 78 -4.87 -9.21 15.56
C TYR A 78 -4.30 -10.30 16.46
N THR A 79 -3.65 -9.96 17.58
CA THR A 79 -3.16 -10.97 18.54
C THR A 79 -4.29 -11.75 19.21
N GLU A 80 -5.44 -11.12 19.46
CA GLU A 80 -6.63 -11.78 20.02
C GLU A 80 -7.21 -12.79 19.01
N LEU A 81 -7.46 -12.37 17.76
CA LEU A 81 -7.90 -13.24 16.67
C LEU A 81 -6.92 -14.39 16.38
N HIS A 82 -5.61 -14.15 16.49
CA HIS A 82 -4.61 -15.19 16.27
C HIS A 82 -4.65 -16.26 17.39
N ARG A 83 -4.88 -15.87 18.65
CA ARG A 83 -5.10 -16.82 19.75
C ARG A 83 -6.40 -17.61 19.57
N GLU A 84 -7.48 -16.97 19.15
CA GLU A 84 -8.76 -17.63 18.85
C GLU A 84 -8.60 -18.66 17.72
N TRP A 85 -7.83 -18.31 16.67
CA TRP A 85 -7.53 -19.23 15.56
C TRP A 85 -6.72 -20.46 16.00
N HIS A 86 -5.68 -20.28 16.82
CA HIS A 86 -4.93 -21.42 17.40
C HIS A 86 -5.85 -22.29 18.26
N ALA A 87 -6.63 -21.71 19.16
CA ALA A 87 -7.56 -22.46 20.01
C ALA A 87 -8.63 -23.22 19.22
N ALA A 88 -9.08 -22.68 18.07
CA ALA A 88 -9.97 -23.38 17.15
C ALA A 88 -9.25 -24.52 16.40
N SER A 89 -7.99 -24.32 16.01
CA SER A 89 -7.14 -25.36 15.41
C SER A 89 -6.93 -26.54 16.37
N ASP A 90 -6.59 -26.26 17.64
CA ASP A 90 -6.43 -27.28 18.68
C ASP A 90 -7.73 -28.08 18.91
N GLN A 91 -8.89 -27.40 18.86
CA GLN A 91 -10.19 -28.06 18.95
C GLN A 91 -10.48 -28.97 17.73
N VAL A 92 -10.12 -28.53 16.52
CA VAL A 92 -10.26 -29.36 15.31
C VAL A 92 -9.38 -30.59 15.39
N GLU A 93 -8.13 -30.47 15.85
CA GLU A 93 -7.23 -31.60 16.04
C GLU A 93 -7.78 -32.60 17.09
N ALA A 94 -8.25 -32.10 18.24
CA ALA A 94 -8.84 -32.93 19.29
C ALA A 94 -10.12 -33.67 18.82
N LEU A 95 -10.97 -32.99 18.02
CA LEU A 95 -12.15 -33.61 17.40
C LEU A 95 -11.76 -34.67 16.35
N GLN A 96 -10.70 -34.43 15.58
CA GLN A 96 -10.19 -35.38 14.59
C GLN A 96 -9.59 -36.63 15.25
N GLN A 97 -8.85 -36.47 16.36
CA GLN A 97 -8.40 -37.60 17.19
C GLN A 97 -9.60 -38.38 17.76
N THR A 98 -10.60 -37.67 18.31
CA THR A 98 -11.84 -38.30 18.83
C THR A 98 -12.61 -39.05 17.73
N LEU A 99 -12.60 -38.56 16.49
CA LEU A 99 -13.19 -39.24 15.34
C LEU A 99 -12.45 -40.56 15.05
N GLN A 100 -11.11 -40.51 14.96
CA GLN A 100 -10.28 -41.70 14.71
C GLN A 100 -10.43 -42.76 15.80
N GLU A 101 -10.51 -42.37 17.06
CA GLU A 101 -10.79 -43.28 18.18
C GLU A 101 -12.15 -43.97 18.04
N ARG A 102 -13.19 -43.23 17.62
CA ARG A 102 -14.54 -43.76 17.38
C ARG A 102 -14.57 -44.69 16.16
N GLU A 103 -13.91 -44.33 15.07
CA GLU A 103 -13.78 -45.18 13.88
C GLU A 103 -13.08 -46.50 14.22
N ALA A 104 -11.96 -46.46 14.97
CA ALA A 104 -11.26 -47.64 15.45
C ALA A 104 -12.11 -48.50 16.40
N TYR A 105 -12.89 -47.88 17.29
CA TYR A 105 -13.83 -48.57 18.18
C TYR A 105 -14.97 -49.26 17.41
N VAL A 106 -15.55 -48.58 16.41
CA VAL A 106 -16.60 -49.15 15.55
C VAL A 106 -16.05 -50.31 14.72
N ALA A 107 -14.87 -50.15 14.11
CA ALA A 107 -14.19 -51.23 13.38
C ALA A 107 -13.93 -52.44 14.28
N LYS A 108 -13.50 -52.21 15.54
CA LYS A 108 -13.32 -53.27 16.53
C LYS A 108 -14.64 -54.00 16.84
N ILE A 109 -15.75 -53.29 17.07
CA ILE A 109 -17.07 -53.91 17.30
C ILE A 109 -17.49 -54.76 16.11
N PHE A 110 -17.29 -54.29 14.87
CA PHE A 110 -17.62 -55.09 13.68
C PHE A 110 -16.78 -56.36 13.60
N ALA A 111 -15.46 -56.27 13.84
CA ALA A 111 -14.58 -57.45 13.88
C ALA A 111 -14.94 -58.44 15.01
N GLU A 112 -15.28 -57.96 16.21
CA GLU A 112 -15.75 -58.81 17.32
C GLU A 112 -17.10 -59.48 16.99
N ARG A 113 -18.00 -58.77 16.28
CA ARG A 113 -19.29 -59.32 15.83
C ARG A 113 -19.11 -60.36 14.74
N GLU A 114 -18.24 -60.11 13.76
CA GLU A 114 -17.91 -61.04 12.66
C GLU A 114 -17.22 -62.31 13.18
N ALA A 115 -16.32 -62.18 14.16
CA ALA A 115 -15.73 -63.31 14.88
C ALA A 115 -16.81 -64.10 15.66
N SER A 116 -17.77 -63.43 16.27
CA SER A 116 -18.89 -64.09 16.98
C SER A 116 -19.82 -64.83 16.01
N THR A 117 -20.19 -64.22 14.87
CA THR A 117 -21.07 -64.87 13.88
C THR A 117 -20.38 -66.07 13.25
N THR A 118 -19.12 -65.94 12.83
CA THR A 118 -18.35 -67.08 12.29
C THR A 118 -18.23 -68.21 13.30
N MET A 119 -17.97 -67.94 14.59
CA MET A 119 -17.99 -68.99 15.62
C MET A 119 -19.37 -69.65 15.80
N THR A 120 -20.47 -68.91 15.67
CA THR A 120 -21.82 -69.50 15.72
C THR A 120 -22.16 -70.32 14.47
N GLU A 121 -21.72 -69.92 13.28
CA GLU A 121 -21.86 -70.66 12.03
C GLU A 121 -21.03 -71.96 12.06
N ASP A 122 -19.79 -71.88 12.55
CA ASP A 122 -18.91 -73.03 12.79
C ASP A 122 -19.51 -74.02 13.80
N SER A 123 -20.26 -73.53 14.79
CA SER A 123 -20.96 -74.36 15.77
C SER A 123 -22.24 -74.98 15.17
N ALA A 124 -23.01 -74.19 14.42
CA ALA A 124 -24.23 -74.64 13.76
C ALA A 124 -23.96 -75.72 12.70
N THR A 125 -22.95 -75.52 11.84
CA THR A 125 -22.53 -76.50 10.83
C THR A 125 -22.00 -77.80 11.46
N LYS A 126 -21.23 -77.73 12.56
CA LYS A 126 -20.84 -78.92 13.34
C LYS A 126 -22.05 -79.63 13.94
N HIS A 127 -23.06 -78.88 14.42
CA HIS A 127 -24.25 -79.47 15.00
C HIS A 127 -25.16 -80.12 13.94
N GLU A 128 -25.31 -79.48 12.77
CA GLU A 128 -26.02 -80.02 11.62
C GLU A 128 -25.35 -81.28 11.07
N ALA A 129 -24.01 -81.29 10.95
CA ALA A 129 -23.25 -82.48 10.59
C ALA A 129 -23.44 -83.63 11.60
N ALA A 130 -23.52 -83.32 12.90
CA ALA A 130 -23.83 -84.31 13.94
C ALA A 130 -25.28 -84.83 13.82
N VAL A 131 -26.26 -83.97 13.55
CA VAL A 131 -27.67 -84.36 13.32
C VAL A 131 -27.82 -85.23 12.08
N GLN A 132 -27.14 -84.90 10.97
CA GLN A 132 -27.10 -85.74 9.78
C GLN A 132 -26.43 -87.10 10.09
N GLY A 133 -25.36 -87.11 10.89
CA GLY A 133 -24.74 -88.33 11.40
C GLY A 133 -25.71 -89.21 12.21
N PHE A 134 -26.45 -88.63 13.15
CA PHE A 134 -27.49 -89.35 13.91
C PHE A 134 -28.61 -89.88 13.00
N SER A 135 -29.08 -89.10 12.03
CA SER A 135 -30.13 -89.52 11.09
C SER A 135 -29.67 -90.69 10.20
N HIS A 136 -28.40 -90.68 9.76
CA HIS A 136 -27.81 -91.81 9.05
C HIS A 136 -27.68 -93.07 9.93
N GLN A 137 -27.35 -92.88 11.21
CA GLN A 137 -27.23 -93.97 12.19
C GLN A 137 -28.61 -94.57 12.53
N GLU A 138 -29.64 -93.73 12.65
CA GLU A 138 -31.04 -94.13 12.85
C GLU A 138 -31.59 -94.91 11.65
N THR A 139 -31.40 -94.41 10.42
CA THR A 139 -31.81 -95.13 9.20
C THR A 139 -31.11 -96.49 9.08
N THR A 140 -29.80 -96.55 9.34
CA THR A 140 -29.05 -97.81 9.38
C THR A 140 -29.61 -98.79 10.43
N ALA A 141 -29.98 -98.30 11.63
CA ALA A 141 -30.56 -99.14 12.68
C ALA A 141 -31.99 -99.63 12.32
N LEU A 142 -32.79 -98.80 11.65
CA LEU A 142 -34.11 -99.18 11.13
C LEU A 142 -34.01 -100.23 10.00
N GLU A 143 -33.05 -100.09 9.09
CA GLU A 143 -32.76 -101.09 8.05
C GLU A 143 -32.34 -102.43 8.66
N GLN A 144 -31.47 -102.41 9.69
CA GLN A 144 -31.10 -103.62 10.44
C GLN A 144 -32.30 -104.25 11.16
N LEU A 145 -33.20 -103.46 11.75
CA LEU A 145 -34.43 -103.94 12.38
C LEU A 145 -35.40 -104.56 11.36
N GLU A 146 -35.59 -103.96 10.18
CA GLU A 146 -36.42 -104.56 9.13
C GLU A 146 -35.75 -105.82 8.56
N GLN A 147 -34.42 -105.86 8.43
CA GLN A 147 -33.69 -107.08 8.06
C GLN A 147 -33.90 -108.21 9.08
N VAL A 148 -33.84 -107.91 10.39
CA VAL A 148 -34.15 -108.88 11.46
C VAL A 148 -35.61 -109.32 11.38
N ARG A 149 -36.57 -108.40 11.17
CA ARG A 149 -38.00 -108.70 11.02
C ARG A 149 -38.30 -109.55 9.78
N MET A 150 -37.64 -109.29 8.66
CA MET A 150 -37.74 -110.10 7.44
C MET A 150 -37.09 -111.48 7.63
N THR A 151 -35.98 -111.56 8.35
CA THR A 151 -35.36 -112.84 8.75
C THR A 151 -36.26 -113.63 9.70
N SER A 152 -36.93 -112.96 10.66
CA SER A 152 -37.94 -113.58 11.53
C SER A 152 -39.10 -114.14 10.72
N ARG A 153 -39.67 -113.35 9.78
CA ARG A 153 -40.72 -113.84 8.86
C ARG A 153 -40.27 -115.03 8.02
N TYR A 154 -39.01 -115.05 7.58
CA TYR A 154 -38.44 -116.18 6.86
C TYR A 154 -38.33 -117.41 7.77
N LEU A 155 -37.89 -117.23 9.02
CA LEU A 155 -37.86 -118.30 10.03
C LEU A 155 -39.27 -118.77 10.43
N ASP A 156 -40.26 -117.88 10.51
CA ASP A 156 -41.67 -118.23 10.76
C ASP A 156 -42.25 -119.02 9.58
N THR A 157 -41.89 -118.65 8.35
CA THR A 157 -42.30 -119.37 7.13
C THR A 157 -41.62 -120.74 7.07
N TYR A 158 -40.31 -120.79 7.35
CA TYR A 158 -39.53 -122.03 7.45
C TYR A 158 -40.07 -122.94 8.55
N THR A 159 -40.41 -122.39 9.73
CA THR A 159 -41.02 -123.11 10.85
C THR A 159 -42.45 -123.53 10.51
N SER A 160 -43.19 -122.74 9.74
CA SER A 160 -44.52 -123.11 9.23
C SER A 160 -44.42 -124.27 8.23
N ASP A 161 -43.43 -124.27 7.34
CA ASP A 161 -43.17 -125.36 6.39
C ASP A 161 -42.63 -126.61 7.10
N LEU A 162 -41.80 -126.44 8.13
CA LEU A 162 -41.36 -127.50 9.03
C LEU A 162 -42.53 -128.04 9.85
N THR A 163 -43.47 -127.19 10.26
CA THR A 163 -44.74 -127.58 10.91
C THR A 163 -45.71 -128.23 9.93
N LYS A 164 -45.69 -127.89 8.63
CA LYS A 164 -46.45 -128.60 7.59
C LYS A 164 -45.82 -129.97 7.31
N ALA A 165 -44.50 -130.08 7.29
CA ALA A 165 -43.79 -131.35 7.17
C ALA A 165 -44.04 -132.23 8.39
N VAL A 166 -43.92 -131.68 9.60
CA VAL A 166 -44.29 -132.35 10.86
C VAL A 166 -45.77 -132.69 10.88
N ASN A 167 -46.68 -131.83 10.41
CA ASN A 167 -48.12 -132.18 10.30
C ASN A 167 -48.42 -133.19 9.19
N GLN A 168 -47.55 -133.34 8.19
CA GLN A 168 -47.68 -134.39 7.18
C GLN A 168 -47.23 -135.73 7.77
N LEU A 169 -46.08 -135.75 8.47
CA LEU A 169 -45.67 -136.87 9.32
C LEU A 169 -46.70 -137.20 10.42
N SER A 170 -47.28 -136.19 11.07
CA SER A 170 -48.32 -136.38 12.08
C SER A 170 -49.64 -136.78 11.46
N LYS A 171 -49.95 -136.49 10.19
CA LYS A 171 -51.08 -137.12 9.48
C LYS A 171 -50.82 -138.58 9.15
N GLU A 172 -49.58 -138.95 8.85
CA GLU A 172 -49.17 -140.35 8.69
C GLU A 172 -49.24 -141.12 10.04
N VAL A 173 -48.99 -140.45 11.17
CA VAL A 173 -49.20 -140.98 12.54
C VAL A 173 -50.68 -140.94 12.96
N GLN A 174 -51.41 -139.88 12.65
CA GLN A 174 -52.81 -139.70 13.05
C GLN A 174 -53.76 -140.59 12.24
N SER A 175 -53.36 -140.99 11.01
CA SER A 175 -53.96 -142.11 10.28
C SER A 175 -53.84 -143.47 10.99
N LEU A 176 -52.99 -143.59 12.02
CA LEU A 176 -52.87 -144.77 12.89
C LEU A 176 -53.59 -144.59 14.25
N GLU A 177 -53.91 -143.35 14.65
CA GLU A 177 -54.56 -143.03 15.93
C GLU A 177 -56.08 -142.77 15.78
N GLU A 178 -56.55 -142.35 14.60
CA GLU A 178 -57.98 -142.16 14.30
C GLU A 178 -58.79 -143.46 14.12
N SER A 179 -58.20 -144.62 14.42
CA SER A 179 -58.95 -145.85 14.75
C SER A 179 -59.33 -145.98 16.22
N GLN A 180 -59.03 -144.99 17.08
CA GLN A 180 -59.21 -145.12 18.54
C GLN A 180 -59.55 -143.79 19.25
N GLY A 181 -60.54 -143.03 18.76
CA GLY A 181 -60.79 -141.64 19.26
C GLY A 181 -62.24 -141.18 19.44
N THR A 182 -63.26 -141.97 19.10
CA THR A 182 -64.68 -141.56 19.18
C THR A 182 -65.23 -141.58 20.61
N CYS A 183 -64.67 -140.78 21.54
CA CYS A 183 -65.15 -140.78 22.93
C CYS A 183 -65.11 -139.49 23.76
N GLU A 184 -64.52 -138.38 23.30
CA GLU A 184 -64.56 -137.10 24.05
C GLU A 184 -65.11 -135.93 23.23
N ALA A 185 -66.44 -135.85 23.22
CA ALA A 185 -67.16 -134.63 22.85
C ALA A 185 -67.14 -133.60 24.00
N MET A 186 -67.52 -132.35 23.66
CA MET A 186 -67.87 -131.19 24.52
C MET A 186 -66.77 -130.13 24.80
N LEU A 187 -67.00 -128.88 24.29
CA LEU A 187 -66.90 -127.55 24.96
C LEU A 187 -66.27 -126.35 24.15
N LEU A 188 -67.13 -125.55 23.48
CA LEU A 188 -67.23 -124.04 23.47
C LEU A 188 -66.24 -123.05 22.71
N ALA A 189 -66.70 -122.54 21.53
CA ALA A 189 -66.95 -121.13 21.06
C ALA A 189 -66.01 -119.85 21.14
N GLN A 190 -65.91 -119.08 20.00
CA GLN A 190 -65.77 -117.57 19.79
C GLN A 190 -64.40 -116.78 20.01
N LYS A 191 -64.05 -115.56 19.48
CA LYS A 191 -64.51 -114.60 18.38
C LYS A 191 -63.71 -113.24 18.21
N ASN A 192 -63.37 -112.83 16.94
CA ASN A 192 -63.10 -111.49 16.29
C ASN A 192 -62.19 -110.29 16.80
N LYS A 193 -61.53 -109.62 15.81
CA LYS A 193 -61.28 -108.15 15.54
C LYS A 193 -59.85 -107.52 15.70
N ALA A 194 -59.66 -106.27 15.25
CA ALA A 194 -58.38 -105.70 14.72
C ALA A 194 -58.13 -104.18 14.95
N ALA A 195 -56.86 -103.76 14.75
CA ALA A 195 -56.29 -102.45 14.35
C ALA A 195 -56.40 -101.17 15.22
N THR A 196 -55.30 -100.37 15.28
CA THR A 196 -55.29 -98.88 15.37
C THR A 196 -53.92 -98.27 14.99
N ASP A 197 -53.91 -96.96 14.71
CA ASP A 197 -52.87 -96.21 13.99
C ASP A 197 -52.63 -94.80 14.59
N ALA A 198 -51.56 -94.14 14.11
CA ALA A 198 -51.09 -92.73 14.17
C ALA A 198 -51.61 -91.67 15.17
N THR A 199 -50.65 -90.80 15.53
CA THR A 199 -50.70 -89.60 16.42
C THR A 199 -51.49 -88.39 15.88
N PRO A 200 -51.89 -87.43 16.75
CA PRO A 200 -52.93 -86.44 16.46
C PRO A 200 -52.44 -85.11 15.82
N PRO A 201 -53.34 -84.27 15.25
CA PRO A 201 -52.95 -83.16 14.36
C PRO A 201 -52.71 -81.80 15.03
N SER A 202 -53.08 -81.58 16.30
CA SER A 202 -53.17 -80.22 16.88
C SER A 202 -51.82 -79.51 17.02
N ALA A 203 -50.74 -80.24 17.28
CA ALA A 203 -49.40 -79.67 17.47
C ALA A 203 -48.77 -79.10 16.18
N ARG A 204 -49.34 -79.38 14.99
CA ARG A 204 -48.84 -78.82 13.72
C ARG A 204 -49.40 -77.44 13.40
N GLN A 205 -50.59 -77.08 13.92
CA GLN A 205 -51.22 -75.81 13.58
C GLN A 205 -50.56 -74.64 14.33
N GLU A 206 -50.36 -74.78 15.64
CA GLU A 206 -49.72 -73.75 16.49
C GLU A 206 -48.29 -73.40 16.04
N MET A 207 -47.56 -74.39 15.49
CA MET A 207 -46.22 -74.19 14.92
C MET A 207 -46.25 -73.36 13.63
N VAL A 208 -47.24 -73.56 12.77
CA VAL A 208 -47.40 -72.81 11.51
C VAL A 208 -47.81 -71.37 11.80
N ASP A 209 -48.76 -71.17 12.72
CA ASP A 209 -49.24 -69.83 13.08
C ASP A 209 -48.12 -68.99 13.74
N GLY A 210 -47.30 -69.60 14.61
CA GLY A 210 -46.14 -68.95 15.22
C GLY A 210 -45.03 -68.55 14.22
N LEU A 211 -44.82 -69.34 13.16
CA LEU A 211 -43.88 -69.03 12.08
C LEU A 211 -44.38 -67.87 11.21
N CYS A 212 -45.67 -67.83 10.87
CA CYS A 212 -46.27 -66.73 10.12
C CYS A 212 -46.09 -65.38 10.84
N ASP A 213 -46.34 -65.35 12.15
CA ASP A 213 -46.15 -64.19 13.01
C ASP A 213 -44.69 -63.71 13.05
N GLN A 214 -43.73 -64.64 13.05
CA GLN A 214 -42.31 -64.32 13.03
C GLN A 214 -41.85 -63.74 11.69
N VAL A 215 -42.34 -64.29 10.57
CA VAL A 215 -42.09 -63.75 9.22
C VAL A 215 -42.67 -62.35 9.07
N GLY A 216 -43.89 -62.09 9.57
CA GLY A 216 -44.51 -60.76 9.53
C GLY A 216 -43.68 -59.70 10.27
N ARG A 217 -43.17 -60.01 11.47
CA ARG A 217 -42.29 -59.12 12.23
C ARG A 217 -40.97 -58.83 11.50
N LEU A 218 -40.36 -59.85 10.90
CA LEU A 218 -39.12 -59.70 10.12
C LEU A 218 -39.33 -58.85 8.86
N GLN A 219 -40.46 -59.03 8.14
CA GLN A 219 -40.79 -58.18 6.99
C GLN A 219 -40.99 -56.72 7.38
N SER A 220 -41.68 -56.44 8.49
CA SER A 220 -41.85 -55.06 8.99
C SER A 220 -40.51 -54.41 9.34
N GLN A 221 -39.61 -55.13 10.02
CA GLN A 221 -38.26 -54.63 10.30
C GLN A 221 -37.45 -54.37 9.03
N ASN A 222 -37.58 -55.23 8.01
CA ASN A 222 -36.84 -55.05 6.77
C ASN A 222 -37.26 -53.78 6.00
N ILE A 223 -38.56 -53.46 5.99
CA ILE A 223 -39.09 -52.21 5.41
C ILE A 223 -38.60 -50.97 6.19
N GLU A 224 -38.49 -51.08 7.51
CA GLU A 224 -37.96 -50.01 8.38
C GLU A 224 -36.45 -49.80 8.17
N TYR A 225 -35.70 -50.87 7.88
CA TYR A 225 -34.31 -50.78 7.45
C TYR A 225 -34.15 -50.19 6.04
N GLU A 226 -34.95 -50.61 5.06
CA GLU A 226 -34.93 -50.02 3.71
C GLU A 226 -35.20 -48.51 3.73
N THR A 227 -36.22 -48.07 4.47
CA THR A 227 -36.53 -46.63 4.59
C THR A 227 -35.46 -45.84 5.35
N THR A 228 -34.82 -46.42 6.37
CA THR A 228 -33.70 -45.74 7.06
C THR A 228 -32.43 -45.70 6.22
N VAL A 229 -32.14 -46.72 5.40
CA VAL A 229 -31.04 -46.72 4.41
C VAL A 229 -31.28 -45.65 3.35
N SER A 230 -32.44 -45.61 2.70
CA SER A 230 -32.74 -44.59 1.67
C SER A 230 -32.58 -43.16 2.20
N ARG A 231 -32.99 -42.89 3.45
CA ARG A 231 -32.80 -41.58 4.08
C ARG A 231 -31.33 -41.25 4.37
N LEU A 232 -30.51 -42.26 4.70
CA LEU A 232 -29.08 -42.08 4.90
C LEU A 232 -28.34 -41.86 3.57
N GLU A 233 -28.75 -42.52 2.49
CA GLU A 233 -28.24 -42.30 1.14
C GLU A 233 -28.56 -40.89 0.64
N GLU A 234 -29.79 -40.39 0.85
CA GLU A 234 -30.18 -39.01 0.52
C GLU A 234 -29.35 -37.99 1.33
N ALA A 235 -29.16 -38.23 2.63
CA ALA A 235 -28.32 -37.39 3.48
C ALA A 235 -26.84 -37.39 3.05
N LEU A 236 -26.31 -38.55 2.64
CA LEU A 236 -24.94 -38.70 2.12
C LEU A 236 -24.76 -37.95 0.80
N ALA A 237 -25.72 -38.08 -0.13
CA ALA A 237 -25.71 -37.37 -1.40
C ALA A 237 -25.75 -35.85 -1.19
N LYS A 238 -26.58 -35.37 -0.26
CA LYS A 238 -26.65 -33.95 0.11
C LYS A 238 -25.34 -33.44 0.74
N ALA A 239 -24.73 -34.21 1.64
CA ALA A 239 -23.46 -33.85 2.25
C ALA A 239 -22.30 -33.83 1.22
N ALA A 240 -22.33 -34.71 0.21
CA ALA A 240 -21.37 -34.70 -0.88
C ALA A 240 -21.49 -33.44 -1.76
N ASP A 241 -22.72 -33.01 -2.08
CA ASP A 241 -23.01 -31.79 -2.86
C ASP A 241 -22.62 -30.51 -2.10
N GLU A 242 -22.94 -30.44 -0.81
CA GLU A 242 -22.49 -29.37 0.09
C GLU A 242 -20.95 -29.30 0.17
N THR A 243 -20.27 -30.46 0.21
CA THR A 243 -18.79 -30.54 0.22
C THR A 243 -18.18 -30.08 -1.10
N ALA A 244 -18.74 -30.48 -2.24
CA ALA A 244 -18.29 -30.05 -3.56
C ALA A 244 -18.47 -28.52 -3.76
N THR A 245 -19.59 -27.98 -3.27
CA THR A 245 -19.86 -26.54 -3.26
C THR A 245 -18.85 -25.79 -2.39
N ALA A 246 -18.57 -26.28 -1.17
CA ALA A 246 -17.58 -25.68 -0.27
C ALA A 246 -16.14 -25.72 -0.84
N GLN A 247 -15.74 -26.82 -1.49
CA GLN A 247 -14.45 -26.90 -2.18
C GLN A 247 -14.33 -25.88 -3.33
N THR A 248 -15.41 -25.67 -4.08
CA THR A 248 -15.45 -24.69 -5.17
C THR A 248 -15.29 -23.26 -4.62
N GLN A 249 -16.00 -22.92 -3.54
CA GLN A 249 -15.86 -21.63 -2.86
C GLN A 249 -14.46 -21.41 -2.27
N LEU A 250 -13.84 -22.44 -1.69
CA LEU A 250 -12.46 -22.37 -1.19
C LEU A 250 -11.43 -22.15 -2.30
N LEU A 251 -11.63 -22.74 -3.49
CA LEU A 251 -10.79 -22.49 -4.66
C LEU A 251 -10.94 -21.04 -5.14
N GLU A 252 -12.16 -20.52 -5.23
CA GLU A 252 -12.42 -19.13 -5.62
C GLU A 252 -11.76 -18.13 -4.64
N LEU A 253 -11.94 -18.33 -3.34
CA LEU A 253 -11.30 -17.50 -2.30
C LEU A 253 -9.77 -17.56 -2.36
N ARG A 254 -9.17 -18.72 -2.67
CA ARG A 254 -7.71 -18.84 -2.88
C ARG A 254 -7.23 -18.04 -4.10
N VAL A 255 -7.98 -18.04 -5.19
CA VAL A 255 -7.66 -17.24 -6.39
C VAL A 255 -7.76 -15.74 -6.08
N GLN A 256 -8.82 -15.31 -5.37
CA GLN A 256 -8.99 -13.92 -4.95
C GLN A 256 -7.85 -13.46 -4.01
N LEU A 257 -7.47 -14.28 -3.03
CA LEU A 257 -6.36 -14.00 -2.13
C LEU A 257 -5.01 -13.88 -2.88
N GLY A 258 -4.76 -14.75 -3.86
CA GLY A 258 -3.57 -14.67 -4.71
C GLY A 258 -3.51 -13.38 -5.54
N ALA A 259 -4.63 -12.95 -6.12
CA ALA A 259 -4.72 -11.68 -6.84
C ALA A 259 -4.51 -10.47 -5.91
N GLN A 260 -5.06 -10.50 -4.69
CA GLN A 260 -4.87 -9.45 -3.69
C GLN A 260 -3.41 -9.36 -3.22
N ALA A 261 -2.73 -10.48 -3.01
CA ALA A 261 -1.30 -10.51 -2.65
C ALA A 261 -0.42 -9.91 -3.76
N GLN A 262 -0.73 -10.17 -5.04
CA GLN A 262 -0.03 -9.54 -6.17
C GLN A 262 -0.26 -8.02 -6.24
N LEU A 263 -1.48 -7.54 -5.94
CA LEU A 263 -1.78 -6.11 -5.85
C LEU A 263 -1.02 -5.42 -4.72
N VAL A 264 -0.93 -6.04 -3.55
CA VAL A 264 -0.13 -5.53 -2.41
C VAL A 264 1.35 -5.45 -2.80
N ALA A 265 1.92 -6.52 -3.36
CA ALA A 265 3.33 -6.53 -3.79
C ALA A 265 3.63 -5.46 -4.86
N LYS A 266 2.72 -5.26 -5.85
CA LYS A 266 2.84 -4.15 -6.82
C LYS A 266 2.78 -2.78 -6.14
N TYR A 267 1.91 -2.59 -5.15
CA TYR A 267 1.79 -1.34 -4.41
C TYR A 267 3.03 -1.03 -3.56
N GLU A 268 3.58 -2.03 -2.84
CA GLU A 268 4.80 -1.92 -2.06
C GLU A 268 6.01 -1.54 -2.94
N ALA A 269 6.17 -2.20 -4.09
CA ALA A 269 7.22 -1.88 -5.06
C ALA A 269 7.07 -0.44 -5.63
N SER A 270 5.84 -0.01 -5.93
CA SER A 270 5.55 1.35 -6.38
C SER A 270 5.81 2.39 -5.28
N SER A 271 5.49 2.08 -4.02
CA SER A 271 5.71 2.95 -2.87
C SER A 271 7.21 3.12 -2.59
N LEU A 272 7.98 2.03 -2.66
CA LEU A 272 9.44 2.06 -2.53
C LEU A 272 10.09 2.95 -3.60
N SER A 273 9.65 2.82 -4.87
CA SER A 273 10.10 3.67 -5.98
C SER A 273 9.75 5.16 -5.76
N GLY A 274 8.55 5.43 -5.24
CA GLY A 274 8.12 6.78 -4.85
C GLY A 274 9.01 7.40 -3.76
N THR A 275 9.33 6.65 -2.72
CA THR A 275 10.24 7.08 -1.63
C THR A 275 11.64 7.38 -2.18
N GLN A 276 12.22 6.48 -2.99
CA GLN A 276 13.54 6.69 -3.62
C GLN A 276 13.58 7.95 -4.50
N ALA A 277 12.49 8.25 -5.22
CA ALA A 277 12.37 9.47 -6.00
C ALA A 277 12.30 10.74 -5.11
N MET A 278 11.64 10.66 -3.95
CA MET A 278 11.63 11.76 -2.97
C MET A 278 13.00 11.96 -2.32
N ASP A 279 13.70 10.91 -1.94
CA ASP A 279 15.05 10.99 -1.34
C ASP A 279 16.05 11.64 -2.32
N SER A 280 15.94 11.30 -3.61
CA SER A 280 16.72 11.92 -4.69
C SER A 280 16.41 13.41 -4.87
N LEU A 281 15.13 13.80 -4.83
CA LEU A 281 14.72 15.20 -4.87
C LEU A 281 15.17 16.00 -3.64
N GLN A 282 15.06 15.43 -2.43
CA GLN A 282 15.56 16.05 -1.20
C GLN A 282 17.08 16.26 -1.25
N SER A 283 17.82 15.25 -1.72
CA SER A 283 19.27 15.33 -1.93
C SER A 283 19.64 16.42 -2.94
N SER A 284 18.89 16.53 -4.05
CA SER A 284 19.10 17.58 -5.05
C SER A 284 18.80 18.98 -4.50
N ILE A 285 17.74 19.15 -3.71
CA ILE A 285 17.42 20.43 -3.05
C ILE A 285 18.52 20.83 -2.06
N ALA A 286 18.99 19.89 -1.24
CA ALA A 286 20.06 20.14 -0.28
C ALA A 286 21.37 20.60 -0.96
N LEU A 287 21.68 20.01 -2.12
CA LEU A 287 22.86 20.37 -2.92
C LEU A 287 22.72 21.78 -3.50
N ILE A 288 21.56 22.13 -4.07
CA ILE A 288 21.26 23.49 -4.57
C ILE A 288 21.34 24.53 -3.45
N CYS A 289 20.84 24.22 -2.25
CA CYS A 289 20.95 25.11 -1.09
C CYS A 289 22.41 25.33 -0.68
N ALA A 290 23.24 24.28 -0.67
CA ALA A 290 24.65 24.38 -0.35
C ALA A 290 25.44 25.20 -1.39
N GLU A 291 25.15 25.03 -2.68
CA GLU A 291 25.71 25.85 -3.77
C GLU A 291 25.31 27.33 -3.60
N TYR A 292 24.03 27.61 -3.35
CA TYR A 292 23.53 28.97 -3.13
C TYR A 292 24.17 29.66 -1.92
N ASP A 293 24.32 28.97 -0.78
CA ASP A 293 24.98 29.54 0.40
C ASP A 293 26.48 29.76 0.16
N ALA A 294 27.14 28.92 -0.64
CA ALA A 294 28.53 29.14 -1.06
C ALA A 294 28.69 30.35 -2.00
N GLU A 295 27.84 30.49 -3.02
CA GLU A 295 27.79 31.66 -3.90
C GLU A 295 27.51 32.95 -3.12
N ARG A 296 26.53 32.91 -2.22
CA ARG A 296 26.20 34.02 -1.32
C ARG A 296 27.38 34.40 -0.42
N GLY A 297 28.10 33.42 0.14
CA GLY A 297 29.30 33.64 0.92
C GLY A 297 30.42 34.31 0.11
N ALA A 298 30.63 33.87 -1.13
CA ALA A 298 31.61 34.47 -2.04
C ALA A 298 31.24 35.92 -2.40
N LEU A 299 29.96 36.20 -2.70
CA LEU A 299 29.46 37.54 -2.99
C LEU A 299 29.58 38.50 -1.79
N LEU A 300 29.25 38.03 -0.58
CA LEU A 300 29.44 38.83 0.64
C LEU A 300 30.91 39.19 0.85
N LYS A 301 31.82 38.23 0.71
CA LYS A 301 33.27 38.48 0.78
C LYS A 301 33.75 39.48 -0.28
N GLN A 302 33.24 39.39 -1.51
CA GLN A 302 33.57 40.35 -2.57
C GLN A 302 33.08 41.77 -2.25
N VAL A 303 31.89 41.90 -1.65
CA VAL A 303 31.36 43.20 -1.19
C VAL A 303 32.19 43.77 -0.03
N GLU A 304 32.62 42.93 0.91
CA GLU A 304 33.52 43.32 2.01
C GLU A 304 34.89 43.80 1.48
N GLU A 305 35.51 43.04 0.56
CA GLU A 305 36.78 43.41 -0.09
C GLU A 305 36.69 44.73 -0.85
N LEU A 306 35.63 44.94 -1.64
CA LEU A 306 35.40 46.19 -2.37
C LEU A 306 35.12 47.37 -1.43
N SER A 307 34.37 47.14 -0.34
CA SER A 307 34.10 48.17 0.69
C SER A 307 35.39 48.60 1.39
N MET A 308 36.22 47.64 1.82
CA MET A 308 37.52 47.90 2.44
C MET A 308 38.50 48.61 1.50
N ALA A 309 38.54 48.23 0.22
CA ALA A 309 39.34 48.91 -0.79
C ALA A 309 38.87 50.37 -0.99
N SER A 310 37.56 50.61 -1.03
CA SER A 310 36.97 51.95 -1.12
C SER A 310 37.31 52.82 0.09
N ILE A 311 37.14 52.31 1.31
CA ILE A 311 37.47 53.01 2.56
C ILE A 311 38.97 53.36 2.60
N THR A 312 39.83 52.43 2.19
CA THR A 312 41.28 52.64 2.15
C THR A 312 41.67 53.70 1.12
N GLY A 313 41.02 53.69 -0.06
CA GLY A 313 41.21 54.70 -1.10
C GLY A 313 40.75 56.10 -0.69
N GLU A 314 39.60 56.22 -0.03
CA GLU A 314 39.14 57.51 0.52
C GLU A 314 40.03 58.00 1.68
N HIS A 315 40.53 57.10 2.53
CA HIS A 315 41.46 57.47 3.59
C HIS A 315 42.80 57.99 3.02
N ALA A 316 43.34 57.37 1.97
CA ALA A 316 44.53 57.87 1.28
C ALA A 316 44.32 59.28 0.70
N LYS A 317 43.18 59.55 0.07
CA LYS A 317 42.82 60.90 -0.41
C LYS A 317 42.71 61.92 0.72
N LEU A 318 42.16 61.53 1.88
CA LEU A 318 42.10 62.41 3.05
C LEU A 318 43.50 62.78 3.54
N VAL A 319 44.44 61.83 3.59
CA VAL A 319 45.85 62.11 3.94
C VAL A 319 46.52 63.03 2.92
N GLU A 320 46.27 62.85 1.61
CA GLU A 320 46.76 63.79 0.58
C GLU A 320 46.18 65.21 0.74
N ILE A 321 44.89 65.31 1.11
CA ILE A 321 44.24 66.60 1.39
C ILE A 321 44.84 67.25 2.64
N GLU A 322 45.09 66.51 3.71
CA GLU A 322 45.74 66.99 4.93
C GLU A 322 47.18 67.47 4.64
N GLU A 323 47.95 66.75 3.82
CA GLU A 323 49.29 67.16 3.40
C GLU A 323 49.25 68.45 2.54
N MET A 324 48.27 68.58 1.65
CA MET A 324 48.06 69.80 0.87
C MET A 324 47.63 70.98 1.74
N GLN A 325 46.78 70.77 2.75
CA GLN A 325 46.39 71.80 3.71
C GLN A 325 47.58 72.27 4.54
N ALA A 326 48.46 71.36 4.98
CA ALA A 326 49.71 71.71 5.66
C ALA A 326 50.62 72.57 4.78
N LYS A 327 50.83 72.19 3.51
CA LYS A 327 51.62 72.97 2.53
C LYS A 327 51.04 74.36 2.28
N ILE A 328 49.70 74.49 2.22
CA ILE A 328 49.02 75.78 2.10
C ILE A 328 49.28 76.64 3.34
N MET A 329 49.13 76.08 4.55
CA MET A 329 49.38 76.79 5.81
C MET A 329 50.84 77.27 5.90
N ASP A 330 51.82 76.45 5.51
CA ASP A 330 53.23 76.85 5.45
C ASP A 330 53.48 77.96 4.42
N ALA A 331 52.84 77.90 3.25
CA ALA A 331 52.92 78.95 2.24
C ALA A 331 52.28 80.27 2.71
N GLU A 332 51.15 80.22 3.40
CA GLU A 332 50.51 81.38 4.03
C GLU A 332 51.39 81.99 5.13
N ASN A 333 52.02 81.16 5.96
CA ASN A 333 52.97 81.62 6.98
C ASN A 333 54.19 82.30 6.33
N ALA A 334 54.76 81.71 5.29
CA ALA A 334 55.88 82.29 4.54
C ALA A 334 55.49 83.60 3.81
N LEU A 335 54.26 83.71 3.30
CA LEU A 335 53.71 84.95 2.75
C LEU A 335 53.53 86.03 3.83
N ARG A 336 53.11 85.65 5.04
CA ARG A 336 52.93 86.58 6.17
C ARG A 336 54.27 87.16 6.64
N GLU A 337 55.32 86.34 6.75
CA GLU A 337 56.68 86.82 7.06
C GLU A 337 57.25 87.68 5.93
N LYS A 338 57.03 87.32 4.65
CA LYS A 338 57.42 88.18 3.52
C LYS A 338 56.70 89.53 3.53
N ALA A 339 55.40 89.55 3.82
CA ALA A 339 54.63 90.79 3.92
C ALA A 339 55.12 91.69 5.06
N LYS A 340 55.47 91.11 6.20
CA LYS A 340 56.13 91.81 7.31
C LYS A 340 57.48 92.40 6.89
N HIS A 341 58.32 91.63 6.20
CA HIS A 341 59.61 92.12 5.72
C HIS A 341 59.48 93.21 4.64
N VAL A 342 58.45 93.14 3.77
CA VAL A 342 58.12 94.22 2.84
C VAL A 342 57.72 95.48 3.61
N ALA A 343 56.87 95.38 4.65
CA ALA A 343 56.51 96.53 5.47
C ALA A 343 57.71 97.14 6.22
N GLU A 344 58.67 96.33 6.68
CA GLU A 344 59.95 96.78 7.25
C GLU A 344 60.79 97.55 6.21
N LEU A 345 60.86 97.05 4.97
CA LEU A 345 61.58 97.70 3.86
C LEU A 345 60.88 98.97 3.38
N GLU A 346 59.55 99.01 3.33
CA GLU A 346 58.76 100.20 3.01
C GLU A 346 58.95 101.29 4.07
N ALA A 347 58.98 100.92 5.36
CA ALA A 347 59.30 101.85 6.45
C ALA A 347 60.75 102.38 6.35
N ALA A 348 61.71 101.51 6.00
CA ALA A 348 63.10 101.91 5.79
C ALA A 348 63.28 102.81 4.54
N LEU A 349 62.53 102.56 3.46
CA LEU A 349 62.48 103.42 2.29
C LEU A 349 61.85 104.78 2.62
N HIS A 350 60.74 104.82 3.37
CA HIS A 350 60.18 106.08 3.83
C HIS A 350 61.15 106.88 4.72
N ALA A 351 61.89 106.22 5.62
CA ALA A 351 62.94 106.85 6.40
C ALA A 351 64.11 107.36 5.52
N LYS A 352 64.46 106.64 4.45
CA LYS A 352 65.44 107.09 3.45
C LYS A 352 64.91 108.29 2.68
N ASP A 353 63.67 108.28 2.21
CA ASP A 353 63.02 109.40 1.50
C ASP A 353 62.93 110.66 2.38
N GLU A 354 62.69 110.51 3.69
CA GLU A 354 62.78 111.63 4.64
C GLU A 354 64.21 112.16 4.79
N MET A 355 65.21 111.28 4.74
CA MET A 355 66.63 111.67 4.77
C MET A 355 67.06 112.33 3.45
N GLU A 356 66.60 111.83 2.30
CA GLU A 356 66.88 112.34 0.96
C GLU A 356 66.18 113.71 0.75
N LYS A 357 64.98 113.91 1.33
CA LYS A 357 64.31 115.22 1.45
C LYS A 357 65.05 116.22 2.35
N ARG A 358 65.90 115.77 3.28
CA ARG A 358 66.81 116.66 4.04
C ARG A 358 68.07 117.02 3.24
N VAL A 359 68.48 116.19 2.30
CA VAL A 359 69.65 116.42 1.42
C VAL A 359 69.29 117.25 0.17
N THR A 360 68.06 117.13 -0.34
CA THR A 360 67.59 117.80 -1.57
C THR A 360 66.83 119.12 -1.31
N GLN A 361 67.06 119.77 -0.17
CA GLN A 361 66.54 121.12 0.11
C GLN A 361 67.38 122.25 -0.55
N GLN A 362 67.88 122.00 -1.77
CA GLN A 362 68.26 123.02 -2.75
C GLN A 362 67.82 122.56 -4.15
N GLN A 363 67.07 123.44 -4.84
CA GLN A 363 66.58 123.34 -6.22
C GLN A 363 65.40 122.38 -6.52
N GLN A 364 64.20 122.92 -6.29
CA GLN A 364 62.98 122.77 -7.11
C GLN A 364 63.14 123.40 -8.51
N PRO A 365 62.19 123.25 -9.48
CA PRO A 365 61.05 122.29 -9.62
C PRO A 365 61.21 121.49 -10.96
N ALA A 366 60.22 120.90 -11.68
CA ALA A 366 58.75 120.85 -11.64
C ALA A 366 58.18 119.60 -12.39
N ASP A 367 56.90 119.29 -12.16
CA ASP A 367 55.76 118.95 -13.07
C ASP A 367 56.00 118.15 -14.40
N GLU A 368 55.12 117.23 -14.86
CA GLU A 368 53.79 116.80 -14.39
C GLU A 368 53.37 115.39 -14.94
N ALA A 369 52.47 114.71 -14.20
CA ALA A 369 51.39 113.78 -14.62
C ALA A 369 51.58 112.65 -15.70
N THR A 370 51.23 111.40 -15.37
CA THR A 370 49.90 110.77 -15.73
C THR A 370 49.85 109.20 -15.62
N GLN A 371 48.94 108.69 -14.76
CA GLN A 371 48.20 107.40 -14.75
C GLN A 371 48.85 105.98 -14.59
N ARG A 372 48.37 105.30 -13.53
CA ARG A 372 47.97 103.87 -13.33
C ARG A 372 48.11 102.90 -14.53
N THR A 373 48.43 101.60 -14.35
CA THR A 373 47.54 100.61 -13.69
C THR A 373 48.23 99.25 -13.39
N GLN A 374 47.93 98.70 -12.20
CA GLN A 374 47.91 97.30 -11.69
C GLN A 374 48.66 96.14 -12.41
N ALA A 375 49.42 95.38 -11.59
CA ALA A 375 49.75 93.95 -11.76
C ALA A 375 48.55 93.05 -11.27
N PRO A 376 48.49 91.71 -11.42
CA PRO A 376 49.62 90.76 -11.42
C PRO A 376 49.51 89.49 -12.32
N SER A 377 50.51 88.61 -12.14
CA SER A 377 50.75 87.25 -12.65
C SER A 377 49.56 86.31 -12.89
N ALA A 378 49.68 85.41 -13.89
CA ALA A 378 49.77 83.95 -13.66
C ALA A 378 50.09 83.11 -14.92
N ILE A 379 51.15 82.29 -14.81
CA ILE A 379 51.25 80.84 -15.11
C ILE A 379 50.43 80.25 -16.29
N ALA A 380 51.16 79.55 -17.18
CA ALA A 380 50.67 78.49 -18.06
C ALA A 380 51.41 77.16 -17.69
N PRO A 381 51.15 76.00 -18.32
CA PRO A 381 49.96 75.50 -19.04
C PRO A 381 49.43 74.17 -18.41
N CYS A 382 48.45 73.50 -19.04
CA CYS A 382 48.36 72.04 -18.98
C CYS A 382 47.70 71.48 -20.26
N VAL A 383 48.25 70.38 -20.79
CA VAL A 383 47.94 69.83 -22.12
C VAL A 383 47.43 68.39 -22.02
N SER A 384 46.33 68.13 -22.72
CA SER A 384 45.83 66.93 -23.40
C SER A 384 46.37 65.51 -23.08
N ALA A 385 45.40 64.60 -22.90
CA ALA A 385 45.32 63.22 -23.45
C ALA A 385 46.29 62.14 -22.87
N SER A 386 46.16 60.82 -23.11
CA SER A 386 45.28 60.02 -24.00
C SER A 386 45.29 58.52 -23.64
N LEU A 387 44.48 57.68 -24.34
CA LEU A 387 44.60 56.20 -24.51
C LEU A 387 44.33 55.34 -23.24
N ALA A 388 43.97 54.04 -23.27
CA ALA A 388 43.34 53.07 -24.22
C ALA A 388 42.84 51.87 -23.35
N SER A 389 42.04 50.87 -23.73
CA SER A 389 42.24 49.87 -24.80
C SER A 389 41.13 48.78 -24.76
N SER A 390 40.95 48.09 -25.88
CA SER A 390 40.38 46.73 -26.20
C SER A 390 39.90 45.77 -25.08
N GLY A 391 38.98 44.81 -25.31
CA GLY A 391 38.24 44.47 -26.55
C GLY A 391 37.39 43.17 -26.45
N ALA A 392 36.46 43.03 -27.42
CA ALA A 392 35.93 41.84 -28.13
C ALA A 392 35.88 40.41 -27.52
N LEU A 393 34.73 39.71 -27.69
CA LEU A 393 34.52 38.54 -28.60
C LEU A 393 33.12 37.88 -28.46
N SER A 394 32.63 37.24 -29.55
CA SER A 394 31.41 36.37 -29.64
C SER A 394 31.78 35.01 -30.28
N PRO A 395 31.02 33.90 -30.11
CA PRO A 395 30.02 33.40 -31.09
C PRO A 395 28.77 32.69 -30.43
N ALA A 396 27.56 32.47 -31.01
CA ALA A 396 27.07 31.73 -32.22
C ALA A 396 27.22 30.17 -32.10
N LEU A 397 26.27 29.24 -32.38
CA LEU A 397 25.32 29.03 -33.53
C LEU A 397 24.20 27.94 -33.32
N THR A 398 23.05 28.09 -34.01
CA THR A 398 22.02 27.18 -34.67
C THR A 398 21.74 25.67 -34.39
N ALA A 399 20.45 25.25 -34.48
CA ALA A 399 19.81 24.17 -35.34
C ALA A 399 18.32 23.89 -34.94
N THR A 400 17.23 23.97 -35.75
CA THR A 400 16.61 23.05 -36.77
C THR A 400 16.26 21.61 -36.30
N SER A 401 15.16 20.90 -36.67
CA SER A 401 14.17 21.02 -37.77
C SER A 401 12.78 20.34 -37.50
N THR A 402 11.86 20.43 -38.48
CA THR A 402 10.46 19.90 -38.62
C THR A 402 10.34 18.35 -38.67
N VAL A 403 9.17 17.64 -38.70
CA VAL A 403 7.82 17.84 -39.33
C VAL A 403 6.69 17.18 -38.47
N ALA A 404 5.43 17.08 -38.97
CA ALA A 404 4.25 16.43 -38.35
C ALA A 404 3.46 15.55 -39.36
N GLU A 405 2.61 14.63 -38.88
CA GLU A 405 1.57 13.93 -39.67
C GLU A 405 0.32 13.58 -38.81
N PHE A 406 -0.86 13.56 -39.45
CA PHE A 406 -2.23 13.30 -38.91
C PHE A 406 -2.75 11.96 -39.50
N PRO A 407 -3.77 11.21 -38.94
CA PRO A 407 -5.16 11.71 -38.86
C PRO A 407 -6.20 11.09 -37.85
N VAL A 408 -7.31 11.85 -37.66
CA VAL A 408 -8.74 11.43 -37.56
C VAL A 408 -9.24 10.40 -36.51
N ALA A 409 -9.80 10.97 -35.43
CA ALA A 409 -11.11 10.73 -34.76
C ALA A 409 -11.93 9.42 -34.88
N THR A 410 -12.42 8.95 -33.70
CA THR A 410 -13.82 8.51 -33.48
C THR A 410 -14.31 8.89 -32.06
N GLN A 411 -15.62 8.85 -31.81
CA GLN A 411 -16.30 9.55 -30.70
C GLN A 411 -16.61 8.70 -29.44
N THR A 412 -16.65 9.39 -28.29
CA THR A 412 -17.49 9.18 -27.09
C THR A 412 -18.01 7.78 -26.71
N ALA A 413 -17.52 7.27 -25.58
CA ALA A 413 -18.32 6.53 -24.59
C ALA A 413 -17.78 6.84 -23.17
N ALA A 414 -18.62 6.61 -22.14
CA ALA A 414 -18.39 6.99 -20.73
C ALA A 414 -16.94 6.81 -20.22
N ALA A 415 -16.46 7.79 -19.44
CA ALA A 415 -15.06 7.91 -19.00
C ALA A 415 -14.59 6.75 -18.09
N ARG A 416 -14.18 5.65 -18.73
CA ARG A 416 -13.21 4.72 -18.16
C ARG A 416 -11.94 5.50 -17.83
N VAL A 417 -11.30 5.13 -16.71
CA VAL A 417 -9.88 5.48 -16.52
C VAL A 417 -9.12 4.85 -17.70
N PRO A 418 -8.25 5.57 -18.42
CA PRO A 418 -7.45 4.96 -19.47
C PRO A 418 -6.62 3.82 -18.87
N ASP A 419 -6.70 2.63 -19.48
CA ASP A 419 -6.05 1.41 -18.97
C ASP A 419 -4.51 1.48 -19.05
N GLU A 420 -3.96 2.46 -19.78
CA GLU A 420 -2.53 2.69 -20.01
C GLU A 420 -2.22 4.20 -20.09
N CYS A 421 -0.96 4.58 -19.82
CA CYS A 421 -0.48 5.94 -20.06
C CYS A 421 -0.30 6.21 -21.58
N PRO A 422 -0.93 7.26 -22.17
CA PRO A 422 -0.88 7.52 -23.62
C PRO A 422 0.50 7.90 -24.20
N THR A 423 1.58 7.89 -23.42
CA THR A 423 2.93 8.28 -23.85
C THR A 423 3.93 7.12 -23.82
N CYS A 424 3.74 6.15 -22.91
CA CYS A 424 4.61 4.97 -22.81
C CYS A 424 3.86 3.64 -22.98
N HIS A 425 2.51 3.65 -22.97
CA HIS A 425 1.65 2.47 -23.04
C HIS A 425 1.79 1.50 -21.84
N ASP A 426 2.37 1.95 -20.73
CA ASP A 426 2.44 1.18 -19.49
C ASP A 426 1.17 1.35 -18.63
N GLU A 427 0.87 0.35 -17.79
CA GLU A 427 -0.19 0.35 -16.77
C GLU A 427 -0.10 1.62 -15.87
N PRO A 428 -1.22 2.22 -15.43
CA PRO A 428 -1.27 3.54 -14.77
C PRO A 428 -0.87 3.50 -13.28
N PHE A 429 0.38 3.13 -12.99
CA PHE A 429 0.94 3.02 -11.63
C PHE A 429 1.98 4.11 -11.33
N GLY A 430 2.11 4.50 -10.06
CA GLY A 430 3.02 5.56 -9.61
C GLY A 430 2.41 6.97 -9.69
N PHE A 431 3.26 8.00 -9.80
CA PHE A 431 2.81 9.40 -9.73
C PHE A 431 2.18 9.85 -11.06
N MET A 432 0.85 9.77 -11.12
CA MET A 432 0.04 10.15 -12.27
C MET A 432 -0.41 11.62 -12.20
N VAL A 433 -0.25 12.35 -13.31
CA VAL A 433 -0.76 13.71 -13.50
C VAL A 433 -1.89 13.72 -14.54
N ARG A 434 -2.94 14.50 -14.28
CA ARG A 434 -4.09 14.64 -15.18
C ARG A 434 -3.97 15.89 -16.03
N CYS A 435 -4.16 15.77 -17.34
CA CYS A 435 -4.34 16.93 -18.21
C CYS A 435 -5.61 17.69 -17.77
N GLN A 436 -5.50 18.99 -17.48
CA GLN A 436 -6.66 19.74 -16.97
C GLN A 436 -7.79 19.85 -17.99
N GLN A 437 -7.51 19.78 -19.30
CA GLN A 437 -8.52 19.83 -20.35
C GLN A 437 -9.16 18.45 -20.61
N CYS A 438 -8.44 17.49 -21.21
CA CYS A 438 -9.02 16.18 -21.58
C CYS A 438 -9.17 15.17 -20.43
N LYS A 439 -8.69 15.49 -19.22
CA LYS A 439 -8.72 14.64 -18.01
C LYS A 439 -7.98 13.29 -18.10
N GLN A 440 -7.36 12.96 -19.23
CA GLN A 440 -6.48 11.79 -19.37
C GLN A 440 -5.34 11.83 -18.35
N GLN A 441 -4.95 10.64 -17.88
CA GLN A 441 -3.87 10.45 -16.91
C GLN A 441 -2.56 10.13 -17.64
N PHE A 442 -1.45 10.66 -17.15
CA PHE A 442 -0.11 10.44 -17.67
C PHE A 442 0.86 10.19 -16.52
N HIS A 443 1.85 9.32 -16.67
CA HIS A 443 2.97 9.25 -15.74
C HIS A 443 3.67 10.61 -15.71
N ALA A 444 3.99 11.14 -14.53
CA ALA A 444 4.65 12.46 -14.43
C ALA A 444 5.99 12.52 -15.17
N GLY A 445 6.74 11.41 -15.21
CA GLY A 445 7.98 11.29 -16.01
C GLY A 445 7.76 11.29 -17.53
N CYS A 446 6.56 10.95 -18.00
CA CYS A 446 6.18 11.05 -19.42
C CYS A 446 5.80 12.49 -19.82
N VAL A 447 5.56 13.39 -18.87
CA VAL A 447 5.16 14.77 -19.14
C VAL A 447 6.39 15.66 -19.40
N ARG A 448 6.67 15.94 -20.67
CA ARG A 448 7.60 17.00 -21.06
C ARG A 448 6.99 18.36 -20.69
N SER A 449 7.57 19.02 -19.68
CA SER A 449 6.90 20.12 -18.99
C SER A 449 6.83 21.44 -19.80
N LYS A 450 5.81 21.59 -20.65
CA LYS A 450 5.32 22.91 -21.09
C LYS A 450 4.47 23.52 -19.98
N ARG A 451 5.14 24.06 -18.95
CA ARG A 451 4.48 24.71 -17.80
C ARG A 451 3.77 25.99 -18.27
N GLN A 452 2.46 25.95 -18.47
CA GLN A 452 1.67 27.18 -18.60
C GLN A 452 1.54 27.85 -17.23
N LYS A 453 2.18 29.02 -17.11
CA LYS A 453 2.11 29.88 -15.93
C LYS A 453 0.77 30.64 -15.98
N THR A 454 -0.20 30.22 -15.18
CA THR A 454 -1.48 30.94 -15.08
C THR A 454 -1.25 32.26 -14.34
N SER A 455 -1.94 33.32 -14.74
CA SER A 455 -1.66 34.70 -14.30
C SER A 455 -2.13 35.03 -12.87
N ARG A 456 -2.70 34.05 -12.15
CA ARG A 456 -3.10 34.19 -10.74
C ARG A 456 -2.52 33.05 -9.92
N ALA A 457 -1.65 33.41 -8.97
CA ALA A 457 -1.18 32.60 -7.85
C ALA A 457 -0.55 31.24 -8.19
N GLY A 458 0.64 31.24 -8.81
CA GLY A 458 1.69 30.21 -8.60
C GLY A 458 1.45 28.75 -9.02
N VAL A 459 0.22 28.34 -9.31
CA VAL A 459 -0.16 26.95 -9.59
C VAL A 459 0.12 26.60 -11.04
N TYR A 460 1.10 25.71 -11.24
CA TYR A 460 1.39 25.15 -12.55
C TYR A 460 0.36 24.09 -12.93
N VAL A 461 -0.39 24.35 -13.99
CA VAL A 461 -1.36 23.40 -14.56
C VAL A 461 -0.68 22.58 -15.65
N PHE A 462 -0.85 21.26 -15.62
CA PHE A 462 -0.50 20.41 -16.75
C PHE A 462 -1.65 20.36 -17.78
N VAL A 463 -1.29 20.62 -19.04
CA VAL A 463 -2.12 20.39 -20.22
C VAL A 463 -1.27 19.56 -21.18
N CYS A 464 -1.78 18.42 -21.67
CA CYS A 464 -1.05 17.58 -22.61
C CYS A 464 -0.89 18.28 -23.97
N ASP A 465 0.10 17.88 -24.77
CA ASP A 465 0.38 18.53 -26.06
C ASP A 465 -0.82 18.55 -27.02
N ALA A 466 -1.71 17.55 -26.96
CA ALA A 466 -2.96 17.50 -27.74
C ALA A 466 -4.03 18.53 -27.30
N CYS A 467 -3.91 19.10 -26.10
CA CYS A 467 -4.81 20.13 -25.57
C CYS A 467 -4.12 21.49 -25.39
N ALA A 468 -2.83 21.60 -25.68
CA ALA A 468 -2.11 22.86 -25.60
C ALA A 468 -2.63 23.81 -26.71
N PRO A 469 -2.93 25.09 -26.41
CA PRO A 469 -3.41 26.01 -27.43
C PRO A 469 -2.31 26.27 -28.46
N SER A 470 -2.58 25.87 -29.72
CA SER A 470 -1.69 26.10 -30.85
C SER A 470 -1.35 27.58 -31.00
N ALA A 471 -0.07 27.93 -30.93
CA ALA A 471 0.43 29.26 -31.27
C ALA A 471 0.44 29.46 -32.80
N SER A 472 -0.76 29.43 -33.39
CA SER A 472 -1.02 29.65 -34.81
C SER A 472 -2.20 30.61 -34.94
N GLY A 473 -1.95 31.90 -34.69
CA GLY A 473 -2.89 32.96 -35.04
C GLY A 473 -3.07 33.03 -36.57
N PRO A 474 -4.22 33.48 -37.07
CA PRO A 474 -4.44 33.62 -38.51
C PRO A 474 -3.47 34.68 -39.07
N ALA A 475 -2.77 34.33 -40.15
CA ALA A 475 -1.97 35.29 -40.88
C ALA A 475 -2.88 36.29 -41.59
N THR A 476 -2.88 37.54 -41.13
CA THR A 476 -3.62 38.63 -41.78
C THR A 476 -2.96 38.98 -43.11
N THR A 477 -3.42 38.38 -44.21
CA THR A 477 -3.02 38.79 -45.55
C THR A 477 -3.61 40.16 -45.87
N THR A 478 -2.79 41.21 -45.77
CA THR A 478 -3.13 42.53 -46.30
C THR A 478 -2.69 42.59 -47.76
N SER A 479 -3.64 42.55 -48.70
CA SER A 479 -3.35 42.76 -50.11
C SER A 479 -3.04 44.24 -50.39
N ALA A 480 -2.14 44.47 -51.35
CA ALA A 480 -2.11 45.68 -52.17
C ALA A 480 -2.81 45.40 -53.51
#